data_AF-A0A931GX28-F1
#
_entry.id   AF-A0A931GX28-F1
#
_cell.length_a   1.000
_cell.length_b   1.000
_cell.length_c   1.000
_cell.angle_alpha   90.00
_cell.angle_beta   90.00
_cell.angle_gamma   90.00
#
_symmetry.space_group_name_H-M   'P 1'
#
loop_
_entity.id
_entity.type
_entity.pdbx_description
1 polymer ?
#
loop_
_entity_poly.entity_id
_entity_poly.type
_entity_poly.pdbx_seq_one_letter_code
_entity_poly.pdbx_strand_id
1 'polypeptide(L)' 'MQSILYDFEFMRVQQQLKLEKHLFARAFHRGKSLSQLKKQLNQISKLERKYKALSIVQYN' A
#
# COMPACT_ATOMS: atom_id res chain seq x y z
N MET A 1 -0.29 13.19 21.74
CA MET A 1 0.87 12.76 20.92
C MET A 1 0.63 11.49 20.13
N GLN A 2 0.01 10.43 20.69
CA GLN A 2 -0.23 9.17 19.96
C GLN A 2 -1.10 9.33 18.70
N SER A 3 -2.16 10.16 18.71
CA SER A 3 -3.02 10.40 17.54
C SER A 3 -2.26 10.94 16.32
N ILE A 4 -1.36 11.91 16.52
CA ILE A 4 -0.61 12.56 15.42
C ILE A 4 0.33 11.56 14.72
N LEU A 5 0.95 10.66 15.49
CA LEU A 5 1.81 9.61 14.96
C LEU A 5 1.00 8.57 14.16
N TYR A 6 -0.21 8.25 14.61
CA TYR A 6 -1.13 7.36 13.90
C TYR A 6 -1.60 7.96 12.57
N ASP A 7 -1.99 9.24 12.57
CA ASP A 7 -2.42 9.94 11.36
C ASP A 7 -1.28 10.03 10.34
N PHE A 8 -0.05 10.28 10.80
CA PHE A 8 1.13 10.30 9.93
C PHE A 8 1.43 8.93 9.31
N GLU A 9 1.42 7.87 10.11
CA GLU A 9 1.62 6.50 9.60
C GLU A 9 0.49 6.06 8.67
N PHE A 10 -0.77 6.44 8.94
CA PHE A 10 -1.90 6.19 8.06
C PHE A 10 -1.69 6.87 6.69
N MET A 11 -1.38 8.17 6.69
CA MET A 11 -1.13 8.93 5.47
C MET A 11 0.05 8.36 4.66
N ARG A 12 1.13 7.97 5.35
CA ARG A 12 2.29 7.34 4.73
C ARG A 12 1.93 6.01 4.05
N VAL A 13 1.18 5.14 4.74
CA VAL A 13 0.76 3.85 4.19
C VAL A 13 -0.18 4.05 3.00
N GLN A 14 -1.10 5.02 3.08
CA GLN A 14 -2.00 5.36 1.98
C GLN A 14 -1.24 5.84 0.74
N GLN A 15 -0.26 6.73 0.90
CA GLN A 15 0.58 7.21 -0.20
C GLN A 15 1.41 6.09 -0.83
N GLN A 16 2.06 5.25 0.00
CA GLN A 16 2.82 4.12 -0.50
C GLN A 16 1.93 3.13 -1.27
N LEU A 17 0.73 2.84 -0.77
CA LEU A 17 -0.21 1.94 -1.42
C LEU A 17 -0.61 2.47 -2.82
N LYS A 18 -0.89 3.77 -2.92
CA LYS A 18 -1.19 4.43 -4.21
C LYS A 18 -0.02 4.31 -5.19
N LEU A 19 1.20 4.55 -4.71
CA LEU A 19 2.41 4.45 -5.52
C LEU A 19 2.61 3.02 -6.04
N GLU A 20 2.54 2.01 -5.17
CA GLU A 20 2.72 0.61 -5.57
C GLU A 20 1.69 0.14 -6.59
N LYS A 21 0.41 0.55 -6.44
CA LYS A 21 -0.63 0.26 -7.43
C LYS A 21 -0.33 0.88 -8.79
N HIS A 22 0.16 2.11 -8.81
CA HIS A 22 0.55 2.78 -10.05
C HIS A 22 1.77 2.10 -10.71
N LEU A 23 2.78 1.73 -9.91
CA LEU A 23 3.95 1.02 -10.40
C LEU A 23 3.59 -0.38 -10.94
N PHE A 24 2.68 -1.11 -10.28
CA PHE A 24 2.15 -2.36 -10.79
C PHE A 24 1.46 -2.19 -12.13
N ALA A 25 0.55 -1.21 -12.25
CA ALA A 25 -0.13 -0.93 -13.52
C ALA A 25 0.87 -0.61 -14.63
N ARG A 26 1.87 0.23 -14.35
CA ARG A 26 2.94 0.55 -15.31
C ARG A 26 3.78 -0.67 -15.68
N ALA A 27 4.10 -1.55 -14.73
CA ALA A 27 4.82 -2.79 -14.99
C ALA A 27 4.00 -3.76 -15.85
N PHE A 28 2.70 -3.88 -15.58
CA PHE A 28 1.76 -4.68 -16.35
C PHE A 28 1.66 -4.19 -17.80
N HIS A 29 1.43 -2.89 -18.01
CA HIS A 29 1.37 -2.29 -19.34
C HIS A 29 2.67 -2.40 -20.13
N ARG A 30 3.82 -2.52 -19.44
CA ARG A 30 5.14 -2.73 -20.08
C ARG A 30 5.46 -4.19 -20.35
N GLY A 31 4.53 -5.12 -20.12
CA GLY A 31 4.74 -6.55 -20.35
C GLY A 31 5.81 -7.17 -19.43
N LYS A 32 5.96 -6.67 -18.20
CA LYS A 32 6.87 -7.28 -17.22
C LYS A 32 6.46 -8.71 -16.90
N SER A 33 7.42 -9.54 -16.49
CA SER A 33 7.16 -10.96 -16.25
C SER A 33 6.23 -11.18 -15.06
N LEU A 34 5.49 -12.29 -15.06
CA LEU A 34 4.59 -12.67 -13.96
C LEU A 34 5.32 -12.72 -12.61
N SER A 35 6.58 -13.14 -12.58
CA SER A 35 7.40 -13.15 -11.35
C SER A 35 7.62 -11.74 -10.80
N GLN A 36 7.90 -10.76 -11.67
CA GLN A 36 8.06 -9.36 -11.29
C GLN A 36 6.74 -8.76 -10.80
N LEU A 37 5.65 -9.00 -11.52
CA LEU A 37 4.30 -8.56 -11.14
C LEU A 37 3.87 -9.16 -9.80
N LYS A 38 4.15 -10.45 -9.56
CA LYS A 38 3.82 -11.14 -8.30
C LYS A 38 4.57 -10.54 -7.11
N LYS A 39 5.85 -10.18 -7.25
CA LYS A 39 6.60 -9.50 -6.20
C LYS A 39 5.93 -8.17 -5.80
N GLN A 40 5.49 -7.40 -6.79
CA GLN A 40 4.83 -6.12 -6.56
C GLN A 40 3.42 -6.29 -5.97
N LEU A 41 2.66 -7.27 -6.45
CA LEU A 41 1.34 -7.62 -5.91
C LEU A 41 1.42 -8.03 -4.42
N ASN A 42 2.46 -8.78 -4.05
CA ASN A 42 2.69 -9.16 -2.65
C ASN A 42 2.96 -7.94 -1.77
N GLN A 43 3.67 -6.94 -2.28
CA GLN A 43 3.92 -5.69 -1.57
C GLN A 43 2.63 -4.88 -1.38
N ILE A 44 1.82 -4.75 -2.44
CA ILE A 44 0.49 -4.13 -2.38
C ILE A 44 -0.37 -4.82 -1.31
N SER A 45 -0.43 -6.15 -1.33
CA SER A 45 -1.24 -6.94 -0.39
C SER A 45 -0.83 -6.71 1.08
N LYS A 46 0.48 -6.56 1.36
CA LYS A 46 0.97 -6.22 2.71
C LYS A 46 0.52 -4.82 3.14
N LEU A 47 0.62 -3.85 2.24
CA LEU A 47 0.20 -2.47 2.51
C LEU A 47 -1.32 -2.36 2.71
N GLU A 48 -2.13 -3.11 1.95
CA GLU A 48 -3.59 -3.14 2.14
C GLU A 48 -3.99 -3.69 3.51
N ARG A 49 -3.31 -4.73 4.01
CA ARG A 49 -3.53 -5.23 5.36
C ARG A 49 -3.17 -4.18 6.42
N LYS A 50 -2.03 -3.50 6.25
CA LYS A 50 -1.61 -2.43 7.17
C LYS A 50 -2.59 -1.25 7.14
N TYR A 51 -3.01 -0.83 5.95
CA TYR A 51 -4.00 0.23 5.77
C TYR A 51 -5.32 -0.11 6.44
N LYS A 52 -5.82 -1.34 6.24
CA LYS A 52 -7.05 -1.81 6.89
C LYS A 52 -6.93 -1.79 8.41
N ALA A 53 -5.83 -2.30 8.96
CA ALA A 53 -5.59 -2.28 10.40
C ALA A 53 -5.58 -0.85 10.96
N LEU A 54 -4.89 0.08 10.30
CA LEU A 54 -4.85 1.49 10.71
C LEU A 54 -6.21 2.18 10.57
N SER A 55 -6.98 1.86 9.51
CA SER A 55 -8.32 2.44 9.32
C SER A 55 -9.28 2.04 10.43
N ILE A 56 -9.26 0.78 10.90
CA ILE A 56 -10.11 0.31 11.99
C ILE A 56 -9.83 1.11 13.28
N VAL A 57 -8.57 1.42 13.55
CA VAL A 57 -8.15 2.21 14.73
C VAL A 57 -8.59 3.67 14.63
N GLN A 58 -8.76 4.21 13.43
CA GLN A 58 -9.16 5.61 13.23
C GLN A 58 -10.68 5.82 13.37
N TYR A 59 -11.49 4.77 13.17
CA TYR A 59 -12.96 4.81 13.30
C TYR A 59 -13.48 4.37 14.68
N ASN A 60 -12.62 3.82 15.55
CA ASN A 60 -12.92 3.46 16.94
C ASN A 60 -12.39 4.52 17.91
#